data_AF-A0AAD3CLD6-F1
#
_entry.id   AF-A0AAD3CLD6-F1
#
_cell.length_a   1.000
_cell.length_b   1.000
_cell.length_c   1.000
_cell.angle_alpha   90.00
_cell.angle_beta   90.00
_cell.angle_gamma   90.00
#
_symmetry.space_group_name_H-M   'P 1'
#
loop_
_entity.id
_entity.type
_entity.pdbx_description
1 polymer ?
#
loop_
_entity_poly.entity_id
_entity_poly.type
_entity_poly.pdbx_seq_one_letter_code
_entity_poly.pdbx_strand_id
1 'polypeptide(L)'
;MKGHQIFTAVPLADESETKDSVPFIQAARSDHGLLNRKAHVSYLLIITLVCILISASYKALKVEKEPYATLTPGGGRDWSLDLDAKTIVSKHHPELALGSLHLNPLVLTSRGDENALKFNPKELEKLEKGVIADLPLGLQFPSNFDTFDQTWDYLLTGTQENSNGQSDVTDDTPSLELEYIDDNFLLLHHLDQQWVLDVSFWKFDKGNTVNFVKATDNPRKSWLKPKPETLLYGGGRDWQLNPDDGTISPKNKPDLVLGKGERNLCLIPINSDAVWKFDDLDTLKNNGVMKLESSSGSKALKKTENENYFQQWRYISSIVHEESGEHEAVQVKYVDDNYVELYDDKVPEEKSLVLDVSFWNMVPYMPVNYVGGWKYREN
;
A
#
# COMPACT_ATOMS: atom_id res chain seq x y z
N MET A 1 22.48 14.20 14.69
CA MET A 1 22.44 13.02 15.59
C MET A 1 22.10 11.81 14.75
N LYS A 2 22.94 10.76 14.76
CA LYS A 2 22.70 9.51 14.01
C LYS A 2 21.75 8.64 14.83
N GLY A 3 20.52 8.47 14.36
CA GLY A 3 19.49 7.64 14.98
C GLY A 3 19.25 6.37 14.16
N HIS A 4 19.74 5.27 14.71
CA HIS A 4 19.55 3.84 14.45
C HIS A 4 18.46 3.39 13.46
N GLN A 5 18.92 2.55 12.52
CA GLN A 5 18.12 1.56 11.80
C GLN A 5 17.56 0.53 12.80
N ILE A 6 16.30 0.14 12.62
CA ILE A 6 15.77 -1.11 13.18
C ILE A 6 15.49 -2.03 12.00
N PHE A 7 16.39 -2.98 11.79
CA PHE A 7 16.12 -4.23 11.08
C PHE A 7 15.63 -5.24 12.12
N THR A 8 14.56 -5.95 11.85
CA THR A 8 14.34 -7.27 12.48
C THR A 8 13.88 -8.26 11.42
N ALA A 9 14.75 -9.25 11.21
CA ALA A 9 14.58 -10.40 10.36
C ALA A 9 13.80 -11.53 11.06
N VAL A 10 13.10 -12.32 10.27
CA VAL A 10 12.63 -13.70 10.50
C VAL A 10 13.76 -14.66 9.99
N PRO A 11 13.88 -16.01 10.27
CA PRO A 11 12.97 -17.02 10.89
C PRO A 11 13.63 -18.04 11.88
N LEU A 12 12.82 -18.93 12.50
CA LEU A 12 12.75 -20.40 12.22
C LEU A 12 11.90 -21.17 13.26
N ALA A 13 11.25 -22.23 12.77
CA ALA A 13 10.45 -23.21 13.52
C ALA A 13 11.31 -24.19 14.34
N ASP A 14 10.70 -24.84 15.35
CA ASP A 14 10.96 -26.25 15.62
C ASP A 14 9.78 -26.93 16.36
N GLU A 15 9.61 -28.21 16.09
CA GLU A 15 8.60 -29.13 16.58
C GLU A 15 8.87 -29.60 18.02
N SER A 16 7.82 -30.00 18.75
CA SER A 16 7.93 -31.14 19.67
C SER A 16 6.57 -31.80 19.92
N GLU A 17 6.48 -33.07 19.54
CA GLU A 17 5.44 -34.02 19.92
C GLU A 17 5.38 -34.24 21.45
N THR A 18 4.18 -34.51 21.98
CA THR A 18 3.99 -35.58 22.97
C THR A 18 2.63 -36.26 22.80
N LYS A 19 2.69 -37.59 22.76
CA LYS A 19 1.62 -38.58 22.74
C LYS A 19 0.80 -38.57 24.02
N ASP A 20 -0.49 -38.91 23.93
CA ASP A 20 -1.18 -39.67 24.97
C ASP A 20 -2.23 -40.63 24.42
N SER A 21 -2.28 -41.78 25.08
CA SER A 21 -2.90 -43.05 24.68
C SER A 21 -4.38 -43.17 25.06
N VAL A 22 -5.15 -43.91 24.25
CA VAL A 22 -6.50 -44.41 24.58
C VAL A 22 -6.45 -45.95 24.70
N PRO A 23 -7.08 -46.58 25.71
CA PRO A 23 -7.04 -48.02 25.89
C PRO A 23 -8.11 -48.74 25.04
N PHE A 24 -7.74 -49.90 24.49
CA PHE A 24 -8.62 -50.78 23.72
C PHE A 24 -9.15 -51.93 24.59
N ILE A 25 -10.44 -52.22 24.46
CA ILE A 25 -11.18 -53.26 25.17
C ILE A 25 -10.89 -54.64 24.56
N GLN A 26 -10.62 -55.62 25.43
CA GLN A 26 -10.55 -57.05 25.12
C GLN A 26 -11.93 -57.63 24.81
N ALA A 27 -12.04 -58.37 23.69
CA ALA A 27 -13.11 -59.34 23.48
C ALA A 27 -12.52 -60.64 22.92
N ALA A 28 -12.81 -61.73 23.62
CA ALA A 28 -12.41 -63.10 23.30
C ALA A 28 -13.18 -63.65 22.09
N ARG A 29 -12.54 -64.48 21.26
CA ARG A 29 -13.25 -65.52 20.48
C ARG A 29 -12.34 -66.63 19.93
N SER A 30 -12.66 -67.83 20.41
CA SER A 30 -12.65 -69.16 19.79
C SER A 30 -11.69 -69.48 18.63
N ASP A 31 -10.79 -70.43 18.92
CA ASP A 31 -10.00 -71.21 17.98
C ASP A 31 -10.87 -72.21 17.20
N HIS A 32 -11.05 -71.97 15.90
CA HIS A 32 -11.19 -73.02 14.89
C HIS A 32 -10.82 -72.44 13.51
N GLY A 33 -9.79 -73.02 12.86
CA GLY A 33 -9.42 -72.71 11.47
C GLY A 33 -7.99 -72.19 11.25
N LEU A 34 -6.99 -72.88 11.80
CA LEU A 34 -5.60 -72.39 11.90
C LEU A 34 -4.73 -72.54 10.64
N LEU A 35 -5.21 -73.19 9.58
CA LEU A 35 -4.41 -73.45 8.36
C LEU A 35 -4.79 -72.60 7.14
N ASN A 36 -6.02 -72.09 7.03
CA ASN A 36 -6.42 -71.23 5.90
C ASN A 36 -6.40 -69.72 6.23
N ARG A 37 -6.38 -69.35 7.53
CA ARG A 37 -6.24 -67.96 7.97
C ARG A 37 -4.84 -67.38 7.76
N LYS A 38 -3.80 -68.21 7.80
CA LYS A 38 -2.41 -67.73 7.62
C LYS A 38 -2.20 -67.16 6.21
N ALA A 39 -2.71 -67.83 5.18
CA ALA A 39 -2.63 -67.32 3.81
C ALA A 39 -3.40 -66.01 3.61
N HIS A 40 -4.59 -65.88 4.22
CA HIS A 40 -5.40 -64.66 4.14
C HIS A 40 -4.79 -63.47 4.90
N VAL A 41 -4.22 -63.71 6.08
CA VAL A 41 -3.52 -62.68 6.86
C VAL A 41 -2.24 -62.24 6.15
N SER A 42 -1.49 -63.17 5.55
CA SER A 42 -0.33 -62.84 4.72
C SER A 42 -0.71 -62.02 3.49
N TYR A 43 -1.82 -62.33 2.82
CA TYR A 43 -2.30 -61.58 1.66
C TYR A 43 -2.74 -60.15 2.01
N LEU A 44 -3.47 -59.98 3.12
CA LEU A 44 -3.85 -58.67 3.65
C LEU A 44 -2.65 -57.82 4.06
N LEU A 45 -1.64 -58.43 4.71
CA LEU A 45 -0.38 -57.76 5.05
C LEU A 45 0.37 -57.28 3.80
N ILE A 46 0.43 -58.11 2.74
CA ILE A 46 1.07 -57.74 1.48
C ILE A 46 0.33 -56.56 0.82
N ILE A 47 -1.00 -56.60 0.74
CA ILE A 47 -1.79 -55.49 0.18
C ILE A 47 -1.56 -54.20 0.99
N THR A 48 -1.55 -54.30 2.32
CA THR A 48 -1.37 -53.15 3.19
C THR A 48 0.04 -52.55 3.00
N LEU A 49 1.06 -53.40 2.89
CA LEU A 49 2.43 -53.00 2.61
C LEU A 49 2.54 -52.32 1.23
N VAL A 50 1.88 -52.85 0.20
CA VAL A 50 1.84 -52.25 -1.13
C VAL A 50 1.12 -50.90 -1.11
N CYS A 51 0.00 -50.77 -0.41
CA CYS A 51 -0.68 -49.49 -0.24
C CYS A 51 0.18 -48.45 0.50
N ILE A 52 0.91 -48.87 1.55
CA ILE A 52 1.85 -48.01 2.26
C ILE A 52 3.01 -47.58 1.35
N LEU A 53 3.58 -48.51 0.57
CA LEU A 53 4.67 -48.21 -0.37
C LEU A 53 4.21 -47.30 -1.51
N ILE A 54 3.01 -47.49 -2.05
CA ILE A 54 2.43 -46.60 -3.06
C ILE A 54 2.18 -45.22 -2.46
N SER A 55 1.61 -45.14 -1.25
CA SER A 55 1.33 -43.86 -0.58
C SER A 55 2.61 -43.12 -0.19
N ALA A 56 3.64 -43.84 0.26
CA ALA A 56 4.97 -43.30 0.52
C ALA A 56 5.67 -42.85 -0.76
N SER A 57 5.54 -43.62 -1.85
CA SER A 57 6.06 -43.23 -3.17
C SER A 57 5.32 -42.01 -3.73
N TYR A 58 4.01 -41.89 -3.49
CA TYR A 58 3.20 -40.74 -3.91
C TYR A 58 3.55 -39.48 -3.11
N LYS A 59 3.84 -39.62 -1.80
CA LYS A 59 4.39 -38.54 -0.97
C LYS A 59 5.82 -38.16 -1.38
N ALA A 60 6.66 -39.13 -1.75
CA ALA A 60 8.03 -38.87 -2.22
C ALA A 60 8.09 -38.30 -3.65
N LEU A 61 7.06 -38.57 -4.48
CA LEU A 61 6.90 -38.02 -5.83
C LEU A 61 6.24 -36.63 -5.85
N LYS A 62 5.58 -36.21 -4.75
CA LYS A 62 5.43 -34.79 -4.47
C LYS A 62 6.80 -34.25 -4.09
N VAL A 63 7.61 -33.99 -5.11
CA VAL A 63 8.63 -32.96 -5.01
C VAL A 63 7.85 -31.71 -4.69
N GLU A 64 7.75 -31.37 -3.40
CA GLU A 64 7.31 -30.06 -2.98
C GLU A 64 8.31 -29.11 -3.65
N LYS A 65 7.89 -28.50 -4.77
CA LYS A 65 8.61 -27.36 -5.32
C LYS A 65 8.80 -26.43 -4.14
N GLU A 66 10.04 -26.12 -3.79
CA GLU A 66 10.28 -25.09 -2.78
C GLU A 66 9.44 -23.87 -3.18
N PRO A 67 8.63 -23.33 -2.25
CA PRO A 67 7.80 -22.18 -2.59
C PRO A 67 8.70 -21.08 -3.14
N TYR A 68 8.32 -20.54 -4.29
CA TYR A 68 9.08 -19.44 -4.88
C TYR A 68 9.24 -18.34 -3.82
N ALA A 69 10.39 -17.67 -3.78
CA ALA A 69 10.62 -16.61 -2.78
C ALA A 69 9.51 -15.53 -2.79
N THR A 70 8.93 -15.29 -3.97
CA THR A 70 7.75 -14.42 -4.16
C THR A 70 6.50 -14.92 -3.43
N LEU A 71 6.27 -16.24 -3.38
CA LEU A 71 5.08 -16.90 -2.82
C LEU A 71 5.35 -17.56 -1.46
N THR A 72 6.33 -17.05 -0.71
CA THR A 72 6.48 -17.43 0.70
C THR A 72 5.41 -16.71 1.51
N PRO A 73 4.48 -17.42 2.18
CA PRO A 73 3.34 -16.81 2.88
C PRO A 73 3.80 -15.89 4.01
N GLY A 74 2.97 -14.88 4.30
CA GLY A 74 3.22 -13.88 5.33
C GLY A 74 3.61 -12.50 4.78
N GLY A 75 3.13 -11.46 5.47
CA GLY A 75 3.42 -10.06 5.16
C GLY A 75 2.37 -9.40 4.28
N GLY A 76 2.79 -8.41 3.48
CA GLY A 76 1.89 -7.57 2.67
C GLY A 76 1.34 -8.20 1.39
N ARG A 77 1.57 -9.50 1.16
CA ARG A 77 1.24 -10.22 -0.09
C ARG A 77 0.00 -11.11 0.00
N ASP A 78 -0.52 -11.26 1.20
CA ASP A 78 -1.60 -12.21 1.48
C ASP A 78 -2.95 -11.48 1.33
N TRP A 79 -3.66 -11.82 0.27
CA TRP A 79 -4.93 -11.22 -0.13
C TRP A 79 -6.05 -12.25 -0.11
N SER A 80 -7.25 -11.80 0.22
CA SER A 80 -8.50 -12.55 0.12
C SER A 80 -9.43 -11.86 -0.86
N LEU A 81 -10.27 -12.64 -1.53
CA LEU A 81 -11.37 -12.13 -2.34
C LEU A 81 -12.65 -12.14 -1.52
N ASP A 82 -13.23 -10.96 -1.28
CA ASP A 82 -14.57 -10.82 -0.71
C ASP A 82 -15.56 -10.67 -1.86
N LEU A 83 -16.20 -11.78 -2.23
CA LEU A 83 -17.12 -11.83 -3.37
C LEU A 83 -18.44 -11.09 -3.09
N ASP A 84 -18.87 -11.07 -1.83
CA ASP A 84 -20.12 -10.41 -1.43
C ASP A 84 -19.95 -8.89 -1.45
N ALA A 85 -18.85 -8.38 -0.86
CA ALA A 85 -18.52 -6.97 -0.87
C ALA A 85 -17.88 -6.50 -2.19
N LYS A 86 -17.54 -7.45 -3.08
CA LYS A 86 -16.83 -7.26 -4.34
C LYS A 86 -15.47 -6.55 -4.18
N THR A 87 -14.69 -6.94 -3.18
CA THR A 87 -13.40 -6.31 -2.85
C THR A 87 -12.26 -7.31 -2.76
N ILE A 88 -11.03 -6.84 -2.98
CA ILE A 88 -9.80 -7.57 -2.66
C ILE A 88 -9.31 -7.02 -1.31
N VAL A 89 -9.20 -7.88 -0.30
CA VAL A 89 -8.92 -7.47 1.10
C VAL A 89 -7.61 -8.06 1.60
N SER A 90 -6.91 -7.33 2.47
CA SER A 90 -5.73 -7.86 3.15
C SER A 90 -6.14 -8.98 4.09
N LYS A 91 -5.44 -10.13 4.05
CA LYS A 91 -5.72 -11.26 4.95
C LYS A 91 -5.37 -10.96 6.40
N HIS A 92 -4.28 -10.23 6.62
CA HIS A 92 -3.80 -9.92 7.97
C HIS A 92 -4.53 -8.74 8.60
N HIS A 93 -5.18 -7.92 7.76
CA HIS A 93 -5.89 -6.71 8.14
C HIS A 93 -7.19 -6.61 7.33
N PRO A 94 -8.22 -7.41 7.66
CA PRO A 94 -9.48 -7.47 6.90
C PRO A 94 -10.27 -6.17 6.91
N GLU A 95 -9.93 -5.23 7.81
CA GLU A 95 -10.42 -3.85 7.80
C GLU A 95 -9.85 -2.99 6.67
N LEU A 96 -8.83 -3.47 5.95
CA LEU A 96 -8.16 -2.79 4.84
C LEU A 96 -8.37 -3.56 3.52
N ALA A 97 -8.77 -2.84 2.49
CA ALA A 97 -9.00 -3.34 1.15
C ALA A 97 -8.11 -2.63 0.12
N LEU A 98 -7.98 -3.22 -1.06
CA LEU A 98 -7.31 -2.58 -2.18
C LEU A 98 -8.16 -1.40 -2.68
N GLY A 99 -7.51 -0.26 -2.90
CA GLY A 99 -8.14 0.91 -3.49
C GLY A 99 -7.11 1.94 -3.94
N SER A 100 -7.55 3.19 -4.04
CA SER A 100 -6.69 4.31 -4.43
C SER A 100 -7.15 5.60 -3.78
N LEU A 101 -6.23 6.55 -3.59
CA LEU A 101 -6.58 7.90 -3.16
C LEU A 101 -7.53 8.58 -4.16
N HIS A 102 -8.38 9.49 -3.67
CA HIS A 102 -9.32 10.24 -4.54
C HIS A 102 -8.60 11.30 -5.37
N LEU A 103 -7.67 12.02 -4.75
CA LEU A 103 -6.91 13.08 -5.39
C LEU A 103 -5.49 12.61 -5.71
N ASN A 104 -4.89 13.21 -6.74
CA ASN A 104 -3.46 13.10 -6.96
C ASN A 104 -2.70 13.65 -5.74
N PRO A 105 -1.72 12.93 -5.15
CA PRO A 105 -1.00 13.40 -3.97
C PRO A 105 -0.31 14.74 -4.23
N LEU A 106 -0.28 15.63 -3.24
CA LEU A 106 0.57 16.81 -3.29
C LEU A 106 2.02 16.38 -3.00
N VAL A 107 2.96 16.75 -3.87
CA VAL A 107 4.37 16.36 -3.76
C VAL A 107 5.31 17.54 -3.98
N LEU A 108 6.60 17.36 -3.69
CA LEU A 108 7.65 18.21 -4.22
C LEU A 108 8.03 17.78 -5.65
N THR A 109 8.18 18.74 -6.55
CA THR A 109 8.75 18.52 -7.89
C THR A 109 9.76 19.60 -8.23
N SER A 110 10.52 19.43 -9.31
CA SER A 110 11.46 20.45 -9.77
C SER A 110 10.72 21.68 -10.27
N ARG A 111 11.23 22.88 -9.97
CA ARG A 111 10.70 24.11 -10.54
C ARG A 111 10.77 24.06 -12.08
N GLY A 112 9.62 24.30 -12.73
CA GLY A 112 9.49 24.24 -14.19
C GLY A 112 9.21 22.84 -14.75
N ASP A 113 9.11 21.81 -13.91
CA ASP A 113 8.59 20.50 -14.30
C ASP A 113 7.12 20.61 -14.75
N GLU A 114 6.68 19.72 -15.65
CA GLU A 114 5.29 19.71 -16.13
C GLU A 114 4.27 19.46 -15.01
N ASN A 115 4.71 18.80 -13.94
CA ASN A 115 3.88 18.54 -12.77
C ASN A 115 3.93 19.67 -11.73
N ALA A 116 4.71 20.73 -11.96
CA ALA A 116 4.78 21.86 -11.04
C ALA A 116 3.45 22.63 -11.03
N LEU A 117 2.87 22.82 -9.84
CA LEU A 117 1.63 23.56 -9.72
C LEU A 117 1.84 25.05 -9.96
N LYS A 118 0.90 25.66 -10.69
CA LYS A 118 0.87 27.10 -10.95
C LYS A 118 -0.37 27.70 -10.31
N PHE A 119 -0.16 28.38 -9.19
CA PHE A 119 -1.17 29.12 -8.46
C PHE A 119 -1.39 30.50 -9.10
N ASN A 120 -2.59 31.03 -8.95
CA ASN A 120 -2.91 32.38 -9.38
C ASN A 120 -2.04 33.39 -8.60
N PRO A 121 -1.21 34.22 -9.27
CA PRO A 121 -0.35 35.19 -8.59
C PRO A 121 -1.10 36.12 -7.64
N LYS A 122 -2.36 36.47 -7.95
CA LYS A 122 -3.19 37.31 -7.09
C LYS A 122 -3.54 36.64 -5.76
N GLU A 123 -3.74 35.32 -5.77
CA GLU A 123 -3.99 34.56 -4.53
C GLU A 123 -2.71 34.46 -3.70
N LEU A 124 -1.54 34.27 -4.34
CA LEU A 124 -0.25 34.30 -3.65
C LEU A 124 0.04 35.69 -3.04
N GLU A 125 -0.24 36.78 -3.76
CA GLU A 125 -0.10 38.14 -3.23
C GLU A 125 -1.06 38.44 -2.08
N LYS A 126 -2.25 37.84 -2.06
CA LYS A 126 -3.16 37.93 -0.90
C LYS A 126 -2.52 37.27 0.32
N LEU A 127 -2.02 36.04 0.14
CA LEU A 127 -1.32 35.31 1.20
C LEU A 127 -0.12 36.10 1.75
N GLU A 128 0.73 36.67 0.88
CA GLU A 128 1.86 37.51 1.31
C GLU A 128 1.44 38.74 2.13
N LYS A 129 0.21 39.23 1.96
CA LYS A 129 -0.35 40.36 2.72
C LYS A 129 -1.07 39.90 4.00
N GLY A 130 -0.98 38.60 4.35
CA GLY A 130 -1.69 38.01 5.48
C GLY A 130 -3.19 37.88 5.27
N VAL A 131 -3.65 37.87 4.01
CA VAL A 131 -5.06 37.66 3.65
C VAL A 131 -5.26 36.20 3.27
N ILE A 132 -6.34 35.60 3.78
CA ILE A 132 -6.73 34.23 3.44
C ILE A 132 -6.97 34.11 1.93
N ALA A 133 -6.50 33.01 1.34
CA ALA A 133 -6.67 32.74 -0.08
C ALA A 133 -7.03 31.28 -0.36
N ASP A 134 -7.77 31.07 -1.43
CA ASP A 134 -8.15 29.76 -1.92
C ASP A 134 -7.06 29.18 -2.82
N LEU A 135 -6.51 28.03 -2.44
CA LEU A 135 -5.64 27.25 -3.32
C LEU A 135 -6.39 26.01 -3.84
N PRO A 136 -6.13 25.57 -5.10
CA PRO A 136 -6.73 24.40 -5.74
C PRO A 136 -6.13 23.09 -5.20
N LEU A 137 -6.10 22.97 -3.88
CA LEU A 137 -5.68 21.81 -3.11
C LEU A 137 -6.92 21.17 -2.49
N GLY A 138 -6.77 19.93 -2.02
CA GLY A 138 -7.84 19.24 -1.29
C GLY A 138 -7.27 18.26 -0.26
N LEU A 139 -8.10 17.89 0.72
CA LEU A 139 -7.80 16.81 1.64
C LEU A 139 -8.31 15.49 1.07
N GLN A 140 -7.50 14.44 1.16
CA GLN A 140 -7.91 13.10 0.69
C GLN A 140 -9.09 12.57 1.51
N PHE A 141 -9.03 12.78 2.83
CA PHE A 141 -10.04 12.32 3.78
C PHE A 141 -10.26 13.41 4.84
N PRO A 142 -11.12 14.41 4.59
CA PRO A 142 -11.26 15.58 5.45
C PRO A 142 -11.59 15.28 6.92
N SER A 143 -12.20 14.13 7.19
CA SER A 143 -12.59 13.70 8.54
C SER A 143 -11.64 12.70 9.20
N ASN A 144 -10.55 12.30 8.52
CA ASN A 144 -9.60 11.32 9.01
C ASN A 144 -8.19 11.90 9.00
N PHE A 145 -7.43 11.63 10.07
CA PHE A 145 -6.00 11.94 10.14
C PHE A 145 -5.22 10.74 10.65
N ASP A 146 -3.97 10.65 10.24
CA ASP A 146 -3.04 9.62 10.71
C ASP A 146 -2.17 10.18 11.84
N THR A 147 -2.11 9.48 12.96
CA THR A 147 -1.20 9.86 14.05
C THR A 147 0.11 9.08 13.96
N PHE A 148 1.20 9.79 13.71
CA PHE A 148 2.56 9.27 13.71
C PHE A 148 3.24 9.48 15.06
N ASP A 149 3.86 8.42 15.59
CA ASP A 149 4.64 8.41 16.84
C ASP A 149 3.92 9.10 18.02
N GLN A 150 2.57 9.03 18.02
CA GLN A 150 1.69 9.66 19.03
C GLN A 150 1.88 11.17 19.23
N THR A 151 2.62 11.83 18.33
CA THR A 151 3.09 13.21 18.50
C THR A 151 2.68 14.12 17.34
N TRP A 152 2.41 13.54 16.17
CA TRP A 152 2.03 14.30 14.99
C TRP A 152 0.81 13.68 14.32
N ASP A 153 -0.21 14.49 14.12
CA ASP A 153 -1.35 14.14 13.28
C ASP A 153 -1.11 14.67 11.86
N TYR A 154 -1.46 13.88 10.84
CA TYR A 154 -1.30 14.21 9.43
C TYR A 154 -2.64 14.12 8.70
N LEU A 155 -2.94 15.16 7.92
CA LEU A 155 -4.01 15.17 6.93
C LEU A 155 -3.39 15.01 5.55
N LEU A 156 -3.70 13.88 4.91
CA LEU A 156 -3.24 13.61 3.55
C LEU A 156 -3.80 14.65 2.58
N THR A 157 -2.90 15.28 1.83
CA THR A 157 -3.22 16.38 0.92
C THR A 157 -3.04 15.95 -0.53
N GLY A 158 -3.92 16.46 -1.39
CA GLY A 158 -3.90 16.23 -2.82
C GLY A 158 -4.12 17.49 -3.64
N THR A 159 -3.96 17.33 -4.94
CA THR A 159 -4.17 18.37 -5.95
C THR A 159 -5.49 18.12 -6.66
N GLN A 160 -6.20 19.19 -7.00
CA GLN A 160 -7.37 19.09 -7.86
C GLN A 160 -6.95 19.12 -9.33
N GLU A 161 -7.69 18.44 -10.21
CA GLU A 161 -7.33 18.28 -11.63
C GLU A 161 -7.19 19.61 -12.39
N ASN A 162 -7.85 20.67 -11.92
CA ASN A 162 -7.82 22.01 -12.53
C ASN A 162 -6.62 22.88 -12.10
N SER A 163 -5.65 22.33 -11.36
CA SER A 163 -4.49 23.08 -10.83
C SER A 163 -3.45 23.53 -11.88
N ASN A 164 -3.67 23.21 -13.16
CA ASN A 164 -2.84 23.63 -14.30
C ASN A 164 -3.38 24.85 -15.08
N GLY A 165 -4.32 25.60 -14.51
CA GLY A 165 -4.69 26.92 -15.04
C GLY A 165 -5.68 26.93 -16.21
N GLN A 166 -6.33 25.80 -16.51
CA GLN A 166 -7.51 25.82 -17.36
C GLN A 166 -8.75 26.06 -16.48
N SER A 167 -9.14 27.33 -16.44
CA SER A 167 -10.30 27.86 -15.72
C SER A 167 -11.60 27.27 -16.26
N ASP A 168 -12.05 26.18 -15.67
CA ASP A 168 -13.47 25.90 -15.46
C ASP A 168 -13.62 25.34 -14.04
N VAL A 169 -13.46 26.24 -13.06
CA VAL A 169 -13.84 25.97 -11.67
C VAL A 169 -15.37 25.99 -11.64
N THR A 170 -15.98 24.80 -11.70
CA THR A 170 -17.37 24.64 -11.28
C THR A 170 -17.44 24.80 -9.76
N ASP A 171 -18.45 25.54 -9.29
CA ASP A 171 -18.70 26.00 -7.90
C ASP A 171 -18.64 24.92 -6.79
N ASP A 172 -18.58 23.64 -7.13
CA ASP A 172 -18.66 22.52 -6.19
C ASP A 172 -17.31 21.82 -5.89
N THR A 173 -16.18 22.35 -6.39
CA THR A 173 -14.86 21.73 -6.12
C THR A 173 -14.24 22.38 -4.87
N PRO A 174 -14.08 21.67 -3.74
CA PRO A 174 -13.71 22.31 -2.47
C PRO A 174 -12.24 22.76 -2.46
N SER A 175 -11.97 24.04 -2.66
CA SER A 175 -10.64 24.65 -2.43
C SER A 175 -10.26 24.62 -0.95
N LEU A 176 -8.96 24.65 -0.67
CA LEU A 176 -8.48 24.88 0.69
C LEU A 176 -8.17 26.36 0.88
N GLU A 177 -8.86 26.99 1.83
CA GLU A 177 -8.53 28.32 2.33
C GLU A 177 -7.30 28.24 3.22
N LEU A 178 -6.23 28.91 2.79
CA LEU A 178 -4.98 28.97 3.51
C LEU A 178 -4.70 30.38 4.03
N GLU A 179 -3.97 30.45 5.13
CA GLU A 179 -3.39 31.68 5.66
C GLU A 179 -1.86 31.54 5.67
N TYR A 180 -1.15 32.57 5.22
CA TYR A 180 0.31 32.63 5.30
C TYR A 180 0.73 33.54 6.45
N ILE A 181 1.34 32.95 7.47
CA ILE A 181 1.71 33.67 8.70
C ILE A 181 3.22 33.68 8.90
N ASP A 182 3.68 34.69 9.65
CA ASP A 182 5.09 34.88 10.02
C ASP A 182 6.05 34.84 8.82
N ASP A 183 5.56 35.23 7.64
CA ASP A 183 6.25 35.09 6.35
C ASP A 183 6.87 33.70 6.16
N ASN A 184 6.23 32.63 6.65
CA ASN A 184 6.85 31.30 6.71
C ASN A 184 5.90 30.12 6.60
N PHE A 185 4.79 30.14 7.33
CA PHE A 185 3.94 28.96 7.49
C PHE A 185 2.65 29.10 6.70
N LEU A 186 2.26 28.04 5.98
CA LEU A 186 0.96 27.93 5.32
C LEU A 186 0.02 27.13 6.23
N LEU A 187 -0.98 27.80 6.80
CA LEU A 187 -1.97 27.23 7.70
C LEU A 187 -3.27 26.95 6.98
N LEU A 188 -3.92 25.85 7.35
CA LEU A 188 -5.29 25.58 6.93
C LEU A 188 -6.26 26.40 7.80
N HIS A 189 -7.04 27.29 7.19
CA HIS A 189 -7.84 28.28 7.92
C HIS A 189 -9.07 27.68 8.64
N HIS A 190 -9.77 26.75 7.97
CA HIS A 190 -11.11 26.29 8.40
C HIS A 190 -11.14 25.26 9.52
N LEU A 191 -9.99 24.78 9.97
CA LEU A 191 -9.93 23.87 11.10
C LEU A 191 -9.58 24.69 12.34
N ASP A 192 -10.32 24.51 13.43
CA ASP A 192 -10.08 25.15 14.75
C ASP A 192 -8.70 24.81 15.36
N GLN A 193 -7.86 24.12 14.60
CA GLN A 193 -6.59 23.55 14.97
C GLN A 193 -5.51 23.99 13.98
N GLN A 194 -4.32 24.30 14.49
CA GLN A 194 -3.20 24.84 13.69
C GLN A 194 -2.53 23.76 12.82
N TRP A 195 -3.21 23.37 11.75
CA TRP A 195 -2.69 22.49 10.71
C TRP A 195 -1.79 23.29 9.78
N VAL A 196 -0.53 22.87 9.64
CA VAL A 196 0.50 23.56 8.86
C VAL A 196 1.00 22.66 7.76
N LEU A 197 1.17 23.19 6.55
CA LEU A 197 1.73 22.44 5.44
C LEU A 197 3.18 22.02 5.76
N ASP A 198 3.49 20.74 5.59
CA ASP A 198 4.78 20.13 5.92
C ASP A 198 5.23 19.17 4.81
N VAL A 199 6.52 19.24 4.48
CA VAL A 199 7.19 18.22 3.67
C VAL A 199 7.37 16.96 4.52
N SER A 200 6.73 15.86 4.12
CA SER A 200 6.70 14.61 4.89
C SER A 200 8.10 14.17 5.34
N PHE A 201 8.27 13.97 6.65
CA PHE A 201 9.53 13.56 7.31
C PHE A 201 10.73 14.49 7.02
N TRP A 202 10.48 15.71 6.54
CA TRP A 202 11.47 16.70 6.14
C TRP A 202 12.46 16.19 5.10
N LYS A 203 12.00 15.29 4.22
CA LYS A 203 12.78 14.77 3.08
C LYS A 203 12.52 15.62 1.84
N PHE A 204 13.49 16.43 1.45
CA PHE A 204 13.36 17.36 0.32
C PHE A 204 13.85 16.72 -0.99
N ASP A 205 13.16 15.66 -1.40
CA ASP A 205 13.44 14.94 -2.64
C ASP A 205 12.23 15.07 -3.59
N LYS A 206 12.49 15.10 -4.91
CA LYS A 206 11.43 15.07 -5.92
C LYS A 206 10.54 13.83 -5.70
N GLY A 207 9.23 14.03 -5.72
CA GLY A 207 8.20 13.02 -5.48
C GLY A 207 7.85 12.79 -4.02
N ASN A 208 8.57 13.39 -3.05
CA ASN A 208 8.18 13.27 -1.65
C ASN A 208 6.87 14.02 -1.38
N THR A 209 6.00 13.44 -0.57
CA THR A 209 4.67 14.00 -0.30
C THR A 209 4.73 15.23 0.59
N VAL A 210 3.73 16.10 0.42
CA VAL A 210 3.51 17.29 1.24
C VAL A 210 2.09 17.20 1.80
N ASN A 211 1.96 17.34 3.11
CA ASN A 211 0.70 17.12 3.84
C ASN A 211 0.50 18.20 4.90
N PHE A 212 -0.71 18.39 5.41
CA PHE A 212 -0.92 19.21 6.59
C PHE A 212 -0.61 18.41 7.85
N VAL A 213 0.12 19.01 8.78
CA VAL A 213 0.51 18.40 10.05
C VAL A 213 0.09 19.26 11.24
N LYS A 214 -0.23 18.61 12.36
CA LYS A 214 -0.45 19.25 13.65
C LYS A 214 0.26 18.44 14.75
N ALA A 215 0.87 19.11 15.73
CA ALA A 215 1.26 18.43 16.96
C ALA A 215 -0.01 17.94 17.70
N THR A 216 0.00 16.71 18.23
CA THR A 216 -1.14 16.19 19.01
C THR A 216 -1.43 17.09 20.22
N ASP A 217 -2.67 17.08 20.74
CA ASP A 217 -3.16 18.04 21.76
C ASP A 217 -2.43 17.97 23.14
N ASN A 218 -1.43 17.10 23.30
CA ASN A 218 -0.55 16.97 24.46
C ASN A 218 0.94 17.13 24.10
N PRO A 219 1.38 18.21 23.43
CA PRO A 219 2.81 18.45 23.33
C PRO A 219 3.30 18.76 24.75
N ARG A 220 4.47 18.28 25.16
CA ARG A 220 5.03 18.61 26.49
C ARG A 220 5.14 20.14 26.58
N LYS A 221 4.15 20.78 27.24
CA LYS A 221 4.10 22.24 27.43
C LYS A 221 5.27 22.64 28.31
N SER A 222 6.39 22.93 27.68
CA SER A 222 7.48 23.63 28.33
C SER A 222 7.07 25.09 28.39
N TRP A 223 6.95 25.65 29.60
CA TRP A 223 6.73 27.09 29.82
C TRP A 223 7.83 27.97 29.19
N LEU A 224 8.92 27.36 28.70
CA LEU A 224 10.02 27.99 27.96
C LEU A 224 9.82 28.01 26.43
N LYS A 225 8.79 27.34 25.88
CA LYS A 225 8.49 27.33 24.44
C LYS A 225 7.21 28.14 24.16
N PRO A 226 7.31 29.43 23.77
CA PRO A 226 6.14 30.28 23.54
C PRO A 226 5.39 29.95 22.25
N LYS A 227 6.02 29.26 21.29
CA LYS A 227 5.39 28.85 20.02
C LYS A 227 4.92 27.39 20.07
N PRO A 228 3.77 27.05 19.46
CA PRO A 228 3.33 25.68 19.21
C PRO A 228 4.43 24.87 18.51
N GLU A 229 4.53 23.57 18.79
CA GLU A 229 5.55 22.71 18.16
C GLU A 229 5.40 22.61 16.64
N THR A 230 4.16 22.78 16.15
CA THR A 230 3.84 22.89 14.72
C THR A 230 4.45 24.12 14.05
N LEU A 231 4.74 25.19 14.80
CA LEU A 231 5.21 26.49 14.29
C LEU A 231 6.69 26.77 14.65
N LEU A 232 7.51 25.72 14.67
CA LEU A 232 8.96 25.86 14.81
C LEU A 232 9.64 25.94 13.45
N TYR A 233 10.45 26.98 13.26
CA TYR A 233 11.25 27.23 12.06
C TYR A 233 12.36 26.20 11.85
N GLY A 234 12.92 26.17 10.63
CA GLY A 234 14.12 25.43 10.26
C GLY A 234 13.85 24.01 9.76
N GLY A 235 12.62 23.70 9.35
CA GLY A 235 12.17 22.36 8.97
C GLY A 235 11.32 22.31 7.70
N GLY A 236 10.55 21.23 7.53
CA GLY A 236 9.66 20.98 6.38
C GLY A 236 8.46 21.92 6.24
N ARG A 237 8.29 22.87 7.16
CA ARG A 237 7.13 23.78 7.25
C ARG A 237 7.45 25.22 6.84
N ASP A 238 8.69 25.44 6.41
CA ASP A 238 9.17 26.76 6.02
C ASP A 238 8.96 26.96 4.52
N TRP A 239 7.94 27.73 4.17
CA TRP A 239 7.51 27.96 2.79
C TRP A 239 7.80 29.37 2.32
N GLN A 240 8.12 29.48 1.04
CA GLN A 240 8.25 30.71 0.30
C GLN A 240 7.19 30.74 -0.80
N LEU A 241 6.46 31.84 -0.86
CA LEU A 241 5.55 32.15 -1.96
C LEU A 241 6.36 32.82 -3.08
N ASN A 242 6.08 32.47 -4.33
CA ASN A 242 6.74 33.07 -5.49
C ASN A 242 5.67 33.62 -6.45
N PRO A 243 5.05 34.78 -6.15
CA PRO A 243 4.00 35.35 -7.00
C PRO A 243 4.46 35.56 -8.46
N ASP A 244 5.72 35.91 -8.67
CA ASP A 244 6.30 36.19 -9.99
C ASP A 244 6.17 35.01 -10.97
N ASP A 245 6.29 33.78 -10.48
CA ASP A 245 6.19 32.57 -11.31
C ASP A 245 5.02 31.65 -10.91
N GLY A 246 4.20 32.08 -9.96
CA GLY A 246 3.01 31.38 -9.50
C GLY A 246 3.28 30.10 -8.70
N THR A 247 4.46 29.93 -8.10
CA THR A 247 4.80 28.69 -7.38
C THR A 247 4.93 28.88 -5.88
N ILE A 248 4.91 27.78 -5.14
CA ILE A 248 5.23 27.72 -3.70
C ILE A 248 6.37 26.72 -3.53
N SER A 249 7.41 27.10 -2.78
CA SER A 249 8.62 26.29 -2.59
C SER A 249 9.04 26.23 -1.12
N PRO A 250 9.70 25.15 -0.66
CA PRO A 250 10.38 25.18 0.61
C PRO A 250 11.50 26.23 0.61
N LYS A 251 11.64 27.01 1.69
CA LYS A 251 12.65 28.09 1.79
C LYS A 251 14.08 27.58 1.65
N ASN A 252 14.36 26.38 2.15
CA ASN A 252 15.69 25.78 2.14
C ASN A 252 16.02 25.06 0.82
N LYS A 253 15.04 24.90 -0.08
CA LYS A 253 15.14 24.16 -1.36
C LYS A 253 14.29 24.86 -2.44
N PRO A 254 14.65 26.08 -2.84
CA PRO A 254 13.86 26.88 -3.79
C PRO A 254 13.83 26.30 -5.22
N ASP A 255 14.71 25.35 -5.52
CA ASP A 255 14.72 24.56 -6.75
C ASP A 255 13.58 23.54 -6.82
N LEU A 256 12.98 23.20 -5.68
CA LEU A 256 11.77 22.39 -5.58
C LEU A 256 10.54 23.26 -5.33
N VAL A 257 9.41 22.85 -5.89
CA VAL A 257 8.10 23.51 -5.75
C VAL A 257 7.01 22.48 -5.48
N LEU A 258 5.85 22.93 -5.02
CA LEU A 258 4.65 22.08 -4.95
C LEU A 258 4.27 21.57 -6.34
N GLY A 259 3.92 20.29 -6.41
CA GLY A 259 3.63 19.59 -7.65
C GLY A 259 2.52 18.54 -7.50
N LYS A 260 1.99 18.11 -8.63
CA LYS A 260 1.04 17.01 -8.77
C LYS A 260 1.79 15.67 -8.78
N GLY A 261 1.48 14.80 -7.82
CA GLY A 261 1.97 13.43 -7.78
C GLY A 261 1.06 12.46 -8.55
N GLU A 262 1.54 11.26 -8.81
CA GLU A 262 0.73 10.18 -9.36
C GLU A 262 -0.03 9.45 -8.25
N ARG A 263 -1.25 9.01 -8.55
CA ARG A 263 -1.98 8.10 -7.65
C ARG A 263 -1.43 6.69 -7.79
N ASN A 264 -1.39 5.96 -6.69
CA ASN A 264 -0.96 4.57 -6.64
C ASN A 264 -2.11 3.71 -6.11
N LEU A 265 -2.02 2.40 -6.31
CA LEU A 265 -2.80 1.48 -5.50
C LEU A 265 -2.34 1.59 -4.04
N CYS A 266 -3.28 1.49 -3.11
CA CYS A 266 -2.98 1.50 -1.68
C CYS A 266 -3.99 0.68 -0.86
N LEU A 267 -3.64 0.46 0.41
CA LEU A 267 -4.58 -0.05 1.40
C LEU A 267 -5.56 1.04 1.81
N ILE A 268 -6.86 0.79 1.68
CA ILE A 268 -7.92 1.72 2.04
C ILE A 268 -8.80 1.08 3.12
N PRO A 269 -9.20 1.81 4.18
CA PRO A 269 -10.20 1.34 5.13
C PRO A 269 -11.49 0.91 4.43
N ILE A 270 -12.02 -0.28 4.73
CA ILE A 270 -13.13 -0.90 4.00
C ILE A 270 -14.43 -0.07 3.99
N ASN A 271 -14.56 0.87 4.93
CA ASN A 271 -15.70 1.79 5.05
C ASN A 271 -15.52 3.10 4.25
N SER A 272 -14.41 3.29 3.57
CA SER A 272 -14.18 4.42 2.67
C SER A 272 -14.73 4.13 1.28
N ASP A 273 -15.19 5.19 0.62
CA ASP A 273 -15.56 5.23 -0.80
C ASP A 273 -14.35 5.14 -1.76
N ALA A 274 -13.11 5.27 -1.27
CA ALA A 274 -11.89 5.02 -2.03
C ALA A 274 -11.60 3.52 -2.30
N VAL A 275 -12.36 2.62 -1.67
CA VAL A 275 -12.20 1.18 -1.86
C VAL A 275 -12.65 0.77 -3.26
N TRP A 276 -11.81 0.03 -3.97
CA TRP A 276 -12.17 -0.46 -5.29
C TRP A 276 -13.17 -1.60 -5.20
N LYS A 277 -14.23 -1.48 -5.98
CA LYS A 277 -15.18 -2.55 -6.28
C LYS A 277 -14.84 -3.18 -7.61
N PHE A 278 -15.12 -4.46 -7.77
CA PHE A 278 -14.76 -5.23 -8.95
C PHE A 278 -15.97 -6.03 -9.45
N ASP A 279 -16.29 -5.92 -10.73
CA ASP A 279 -17.50 -6.55 -11.28
C ASP A 279 -17.35 -8.07 -11.50
N ASP A 280 -16.13 -8.56 -11.67
CA ASP A 280 -15.83 -9.94 -12.11
C ASP A 280 -14.79 -10.66 -11.22
N LEU A 281 -14.90 -10.56 -9.89
CA LEU A 281 -14.01 -11.30 -8.98
C LEU A 281 -14.20 -12.81 -9.03
N ASP A 282 -15.38 -13.29 -9.45
CA ASP A 282 -15.63 -14.71 -9.66
C ASP A 282 -14.67 -15.30 -10.68
N THR A 283 -14.27 -14.54 -11.71
CA THR A 283 -13.24 -14.97 -12.66
C THR A 283 -11.92 -15.27 -11.96
N LEU A 284 -11.45 -14.40 -11.06
CA LEU A 284 -10.25 -14.69 -10.27
C LEU A 284 -10.43 -15.91 -9.37
N LYS A 285 -11.58 -16.02 -8.69
CA LYS A 285 -11.84 -17.15 -7.79
C LYS A 285 -11.81 -18.50 -8.51
N ASN A 286 -12.18 -18.53 -9.78
CA ASN A 286 -12.21 -19.72 -10.62
C ASN A 286 -10.90 -19.92 -11.45
N ASN A 287 -9.77 -19.38 -10.98
CA ASN A 287 -8.45 -19.45 -11.63
C ASN A 287 -8.37 -18.79 -13.03
N GLY A 288 -9.30 -17.87 -13.31
CA GLY A 288 -9.28 -17.05 -14.51
C GLY A 288 -8.33 -15.86 -14.41
N VAL A 289 -8.26 -15.09 -15.49
CA VAL A 289 -7.49 -13.85 -15.59
C VAL A 289 -8.46 -12.69 -15.65
N MET A 290 -8.22 -11.64 -14.87
CA MET A 290 -8.98 -10.39 -14.98
C MET A 290 -8.06 -9.19 -15.14
N LYS A 291 -8.57 -8.10 -15.71
CA LYS A 291 -7.93 -6.79 -15.64
C LYS A 291 -8.13 -6.21 -14.24
N LEU A 292 -7.07 -5.63 -13.67
CA LEU A 292 -7.15 -4.95 -12.38
C LEU A 292 -7.72 -3.54 -12.57
N GLU A 293 -9.03 -3.50 -12.80
CA GLU A 293 -9.83 -2.32 -13.09
C GLU A 293 -11.04 -2.31 -12.16
N SER A 294 -11.29 -1.17 -11.52
CA SER A 294 -12.45 -1.01 -10.64
C SER A 294 -13.74 -0.86 -11.44
N SER A 295 -14.88 -1.14 -10.82
CA SER A 295 -16.21 -0.86 -11.38
C SER A 295 -16.45 0.62 -11.68
N SER A 296 -15.62 1.53 -11.13
CA SER A 296 -15.64 2.97 -11.44
C SER A 296 -14.77 3.35 -12.64
N GLY A 297 -14.10 2.39 -13.29
CA GLY A 297 -13.24 2.64 -14.44
C GLY A 297 -11.79 3.02 -14.10
N SER A 298 -11.41 2.99 -12.82
CA SER A 298 -10.03 3.25 -12.40
C SER A 298 -9.16 2.03 -12.71
N LYS A 299 -8.03 2.24 -13.37
CA LYS A 299 -7.15 1.19 -13.89
C LYS A 299 -5.83 1.18 -13.13
N ALA A 300 -5.40 -0.01 -12.69
CA ALA A 300 -4.08 -0.18 -12.10
C ALA A 300 -3.03 -0.50 -13.17
N LEU A 301 -1.91 0.21 -13.14
CA LEU A 301 -0.83 0.06 -14.12
C LEU A 301 0.54 -0.05 -13.45
N LYS A 302 1.51 -0.53 -14.21
CA LYS A 302 2.92 -0.42 -13.87
C LYS A 302 3.39 1.02 -14.09
N LYS A 303 4.04 1.62 -13.10
CA LYS A 303 4.67 2.94 -13.24
C LYS A 303 5.72 2.97 -14.35
N THR A 304 6.47 1.87 -14.46
CA THR A 304 7.54 1.69 -15.44
C THR A 304 7.56 0.24 -15.90
N GLU A 305 8.05 0.00 -17.10
CA GLU A 305 8.32 -1.38 -17.56
C GLU A 305 9.50 -2.03 -16.84
N ASN A 306 10.43 -1.21 -16.34
CA ASN A 306 11.63 -1.70 -15.67
C ASN A 306 11.36 -2.01 -14.19
N GLU A 307 11.95 -3.09 -13.72
CA GLU A 307 12.00 -3.45 -12.31
C GLU A 307 13.03 -2.60 -11.54
N ASN A 308 12.67 -2.22 -10.33
CA ASN A 308 13.56 -1.67 -9.32
C ASN A 308 13.95 -2.76 -8.33
N TYR A 309 15.02 -2.54 -7.58
CA TYR A 309 15.55 -3.51 -6.61
C TYR A 309 15.75 -2.88 -5.25
N PHE A 310 15.29 -3.56 -4.21
CA PHE A 310 15.54 -3.20 -2.82
C PHE A 310 15.84 -4.46 -2.01
N GLN A 311 17.08 -4.59 -1.56
CA GLN A 311 17.58 -5.80 -0.89
C GLN A 311 17.32 -7.05 -1.74
N GLN A 312 16.60 -8.05 -1.20
CA GLN A 312 16.22 -9.29 -1.86
C GLN A 312 14.95 -9.20 -2.74
N TRP A 313 14.39 -8.00 -2.92
CA TRP A 313 13.13 -7.80 -3.63
C TRP A 313 13.34 -7.04 -4.92
N ARG A 314 12.66 -7.49 -5.97
CA ARG A 314 12.42 -6.71 -7.18
C ARG A 314 11.00 -6.18 -7.14
N TYR A 315 10.79 -4.96 -7.63
CA TYR A 315 9.47 -4.36 -7.59
C TYR A 315 9.23 -3.37 -8.72
N ILE A 316 7.97 -3.18 -9.05
CA ILE A 316 7.48 -2.10 -9.90
C ILE A 316 6.40 -1.37 -9.10
N SER A 317 6.53 -0.05 -8.99
CA SER A 317 5.49 0.75 -8.34
C SER A 317 4.19 0.68 -9.14
N SER A 318 3.06 0.60 -8.45
CA SER A 318 1.77 0.76 -9.11
C SER A 318 1.51 2.24 -9.39
N ILE A 319 0.73 2.52 -10.42
CA ILE A 319 0.05 3.80 -10.62
C ILE A 319 -1.41 3.54 -10.96
N VAL A 320 -2.25 4.56 -10.79
CA VAL A 320 -3.68 4.52 -11.11
C VAL A 320 -4.00 5.61 -12.12
N HIS A 321 -4.69 5.23 -13.18
CA HIS A 321 -5.28 6.15 -14.16
C HIS A 321 -6.80 5.99 -14.20
N GLU A 322 -7.51 7.09 -14.48
CA GLU A 322 -8.95 7.04 -14.74
C GLU A 322 -9.26 6.71 -16.20
N GLU A 323 -10.52 6.36 -16.43
CA GLU A 323 -11.15 5.80 -17.63
C GLU A 323 -10.77 6.46 -18.97
N SER A 324 -10.30 7.71 -18.98
CA SER A 324 -10.06 8.53 -20.19
C SER A 324 -8.76 8.23 -20.96
N GLY A 325 -7.96 7.25 -20.53
CA GLY A 325 -6.71 6.88 -21.20
C GLY A 325 -6.80 5.63 -22.09
N GLU A 326 -5.98 5.59 -23.16
CA GLU A 326 -5.72 4.40 -23.98
C GLU A 326 -4.98 3.29 -23.21
N HIS A 327 -4.62 3.54 -21.95
CA HIS A 327 -3.85 2.60 -21.17
C HIS A 327 -4.68 1.37 -20.77
N GLU A 328 -4.06 0.21 -20.92
CA GLU A 328 -4.62 -1.07 -20.50
C GLU A 328 -4.18 -1.38 -19.07
N ALA A 329 -5.15 -1.70 -18.22
CA ALA A 329 -4.88 -2.15 -16.85
C ALA A 329 -4.05 -3.44 -16.86
N VAL A 330 -3.24 -3.65 -15.81
CA VAL A 330 -2.53 -4.91 -15.64
C VAL A 330 -3.51 -6.08 -15.55
N GLN A 331 -3.12 -7.22 -16.10
CA GLN A 331 -3.86 -8.46 -15.93
C GLN A 331 -3.36 -9.19 -14.69
N VAL A 332 -4.29 -9.81 -13.95
CA VAL A 332 -3.98 -10.53 -12.72
C VAL A 332 -4.66 -11.90 -12.67
N LYS A 333 -4.07 -12.80 -11.87
CA LYS A 333 -4.64 -14.08 -11.43
C LYS A 333 -4.63 -14.16 -9.91
N TYR A 334 -5.53 -14.97 -9.37
CA TYR A 334 -5.52 -15.31 -7.95
C TYR A 334 -4.95 -16.72 -7.80
N VAL A 335 -3.81 -16.83 -7.14
CA VAL A 335 -3.04 -18.07 -7.06
C VAL A 335 -2.90 -18.55 -5.63
N ASP A 336 -2.94 -19.88 -5.46
CA ASP A 336 -2.84 -20.59 -4.18
C ASP A 336 -3.82 -20.10 -3.11
N ASP A 337 -4.99 -19.62 -3.54
CA ASP A 337 -5.98 -18.97 -2.68
C ASP A 337 -5.36 -17.88 -1.76
N ASN A 338 -4.30 -17.19 -2.20
CA ASN A 338 -3.55 -16.26 -1.35
C ASN A 338 -2.96 -15.04 -2.04
N TYR A 339 -2.50 -15.15 -3.28
CA TYR A 339 -1.77 -14.07 -3.92
C TYR A 339 -2.52 -13.53 -5.13
N VAL A 340 -2.46 -12.21 -5.33
CA VAL A 340 -2.87 -11.57 -6.59
C VAL A 340 -1.62 -11.36 -7.42
N GLU A 341 -1.43 -12.22 -8.41
CA GLU A 341 -0.25 -12.28 -9.28
C GLU A 341 -0.48 -11.51 -10.57
N LEU A 342 0.52 -10.74 -11.03
CA LEU A 342 0.54 -10.19 -12.38
C LEU A 342 0.63 -11.31 -13.41
N TYR A 343 -0.32 -11.34 -14.33
CA TYR A 343 -0.36 -12.30 -15.41
C TYR A 343 0.23 -11.72 -16.71
N ASP A 344 1.18 -12.46 -17.28
CA ASP A 344 1.74 -12.24 -18.62
C ASP A 344 2.08 -13.62 -19.21
N ASP A 345 1.54 -13.96 -20.38
CA ASP A 345 1.71 -15.27 -21.01
C ASP A 345 3.15 -15.54 -21.46
N LYS A 346 3.99 -14.50 -21.52
CA LYS A 346 5.40 -14.58 -21.89
C LYS A 346 6.33 -14.63 -20.68
N VAL A 347 5.82 -14.35 -19.48
CA VAL A 347 6.61 -14.38 -18.24
C VAL A 347 6.38 -15.71 -17.54
N PRO A 348 7.44 -16.51 -17.32
CA PRO A 348 7.33 -17.72 -16.52
C PRO A 348 6.80 -17.40 -15.11
N GLU A 349 5.95 -18.27 -14.57
CA GLU A 349 5.31 -18.13 -13.25
C GLU A 349 6.34 -17.83 -12.14
N GLU A 350 7.53 -18.42 -12.22
CA GLU A 350 8.61 -18.19 -11.26
C GLU A 350 9.13 -16.74 -11.27
N LYS A 351 9.03 -16.04 -12.40
CA LYS A 351 9.40 -14.63 -12.60
C LYS A 351 8.20 -13.68 -12.43
N SER A 352 7.03 -14.15 -12.06
CA SER A 352 5.88 -13.27 -11.82
C SER A 352 6.08 -12.35 -10.62
N LEU A 353 5.37 -11.21 -10.65
CA LEU A 353 5.25 -10.26 -9.54
C LEU A 353 3.87 -10.42 -8.92
N VAL A 354 3.74 -10.19 -7.62
CA VAL A 354 2.46 -10.21 -6.90
C VAL A 354 2.17 -8.84 -6.28
N LEU A 355 0.91 -8.55 -5.97
CA LEU A 355 0.57 -7.40 -5.15
C LEU A 355 1.19 -7.53 -3.76
N ASP A 356 1.94 -6.51 -3.33
CA ASP A 356 2.55 -6.43 -2.01
C ASP A 356 2.41 -5.03 -1.43
N VAL A 357 2.02 -4.95 -0.16
CA VAL A 357 1.99 -3.71 0.60
C VAL A 357 3.42 -3.27 0.91
N SER A 358 3.74 -2.02 0.60
CA SER A 358 5.09 -1.45 0.72
C SER A 358 5.69 -1.69 2.10
N PHE A 359 6.85 -2.35 2.12
CA PHE A 359 7.62 -2.67 3.34
C PHE A 359 6.83 -3.46 4.40
N TRP A 360 5.71 -4.09 4.01
CA TRP A 360 4.79 -4.80 4.89
C TRP A 360 4.25 -3.94 6.03
N ASN A 361 4.22 -2.62 5.84
CA ASN A 361 3.59 -1.71 6.79
C ASN A 361 2.09 -1.69 6.51
N MET A 362 1.33 -2.46 7.29
CA MET A 362 -0.10 -2.70 7.07
C MET A 362 -0.97 -1.63 7.73
N VAL A 363 -0.80 -0.38 7.30
CA VAL A 363 -1.60 0.75 7.78
C VAL A 363 -2.34 1.41 6.62
N PRO A 364 -3.42 2.18 6.87
CA PRO A 364 -4.12 2.92 5.83
C PRO A 364 -3.19 3.71 4.92
N TYR A 365 -3.58 3.79 3.65
CA TYR A 365 -2.96 4.57 2.58
C TYR A 365 -1.56 4.13 2.16
N MET A 366 -1.06 3.02 2.72
CA MET A 366 0.22 2.46 2.33
C MET A 366 0.16 1.95 0.89
N PRO A 367 1.14 2.32 0.03
CA PRO A 367 1.12 1.91 -1.36
C PRO A 367 1.22 0.39 -1.53
N VAL A 368 0.47 -0.14 -2.47
CA VAL A 368 0.52 -1.53 -2.92
C VAL A 368 1.26 -1.55 -4.27
N ASN A 369 2.31 -2.35 -4.38
CA ASN A 369 3.18 -2.44 -5.54
C ASN A 369 3.20 -3.87 -6.11
N TYR A 370 3.85 -4.05 -7.25
CA TYR A 370 4.09 -5.37 -7.83
C TYR A 370 5.48 -5.85 -7.42
N VAL A 371 5.59 -6.94 -6.66
CA VAL A 371 6.83 -7.39 -6.00
C VAL A 371 7.14 -8.85 -6.30
N GLY A 372 8.43 -9.16 -6.47
CA GLY A 372 8.93 -10.51 -6.66
C GLY A 372 10.26 -10.74 -5.96
N GLY A 373 10.64 -12.00 -5.76
CA GLY A 373 11.95 -12.36 -5.22
C GLY A 373 13.10 -12.16 -6.22
N TRP A 374 14.29 -11.81 -5.70
CA TRP A 374 15.53 -11.56 -6.47
C TRP A 374 16.24 -12.79 -7.07
N LYS A 375 15.81 -14.03 -6.78
CA LYS A 375 16.50 -15.28 -7.21
C LYS A 375 16.64 -15.43 -8.75
N TYR A 376 16.18 -14.47 -9.54
CA TYR A 376 16.13 -14.50 -11.01
C TYR A 376 16.98 -13.42 -11.68
N ARG A 377 17.94 -12.79 -10.97
CA ARG A 377 18.97 -12.01 -11.65
C ARG A 377 19.78 -12.95 -12.54
N GLU A 378 19.60 -12.85 -13.85
CA GLU A 378 20.52 -13.45 -14.80
C GLU A 378 21.88 -12.74 -14.61
N ASN A 379 22.91 -13.52 -14.27
CA ASN A 379 24.28 -13.03 -14.09
C ASN A 379 24.86 -12.45 -15.37
#